data_AF-A0A3L8P968-F1
#
_entry.id   AF-A0A3L8P968-F1
#
_cell.length_a   1.000
_cell.length_b   1.000
_cell.length_c   1.000
_cell.angle_alpha   90.00
_cell.angle_beta   90.00
_cell.angle_gamma   90.00
#
_symmetry.space_group_name_H-M   'P 1'
#
loop_
_entity.id
_entity.type
_entity.pdbx_description
1 polymer ?
#
loop_
_entity_poly.entity_id
_entity_poly.type
_entity_poly.pdbx_seq_one_letter_code
_entity_poly.pdbx_strand_id
1 'polypeptide(L)'
;GPTVGDDPVVVADDTRHALSLGMTARLCTSDQAASVVNTTCAPTPADVAAARAFVASPPEGYAGAIAPRLAQAKDTLRREEAYGIE
;
A
#
# COMPACT_ATOMS: atom_id res chain seq x y z
N GLY A 1 -25.14 -8.21 1.09
CA GLY A 1 -25.44 -9.59 1.58
C GLY A 1 -24.23 -10.48 1.33
N PRO A 2 -24.10 -11.64 1.98
CA PRO A 2 -22.93 -12.54 1.88
C PRO A 2 -22.68 -13.10 0.46
N THR A 3 -23.54 -12.78 -0.50
CA THR A 3 -23.47 -13.17 -1.92
C THR A 3 -23.00 -12.05 -2.87
N VAL A 4 -22.70 -10.84 -2.38
CA VAL A 4 -21.89 -9.84 -3.12
C VAL A 4 -20.38 -10.13 -2.94
N GLY A 5 -20.07 -11.27 -2.30
CA GLY A 5 -18.94 -11.46 -1.41
C GLY A 5 -17.56 -11.67 -2.04
N ASP A 6 -17.45 -11.76 -3.36
CA ASP A 6 -16.16 -11.98 -4.04
C ASP A 6 -16.08 -11.29 -5.41
N ASP A 7 -16.94 -10.31 -5.71
CA ASP A 7 -16.76 -9.53 -6.94
C ASP A 7 -15.41 -8.81 -6.88
N PRO A 8 -14.46 -9.12 -7.78
CA PRO A 8 -13.10 -8.62 -7.69
C PRO A 8 -13.04 -7.09 -7.87
N VAL A 9 -13.98 -6.49 -8.58
CA VAL A 9 -14.04 -5.03 -8.78
C VAL A 9 -14.48 -4.36 -7.48
N VAL A 10 -15.57 -4.84 -6.88
CA VAL A 10 -16.08 -4.30 -5.61
C VAL A 10 -15.05 -4.48 -4.49
N VAL A 11 -14.43 -5.67 -4.40
CA VAL A 11 -13.37 -5.94 -3.41
C VAL A 11 -12.20 -4.99 -3.60
N ALA A 12 -11.76 -4.74 -4.84
CA ALA A 12 -10.67 -3.82 -5.11
C ALA A 12 -11.05 -2.37 -4.75
N ASP A 13 -12.24 -1.89 -5.12
CA ASP A 13 -12.68 -0.51 -4.84
C ASP A 13 -12.81 -0.23 -3.35
N ASP A 14 -13.46 -1.11 -2.61
CA ASP A 14 -13.56 -1.02 -1.15
C ASP A 14 -12.18 -1.04 -0.49
N THR A 15 -11.26 -1.88 -1.00
CA THR A 15 -9.89 -1.96 -0.50
C THR A 15 -9.14 -0.66 -0.78
N ARG A 16 -9.24 -0.08 -1.98
CA ARG A 16 -8.66 1.24 -2.29
C ARG A 16 -9.23 2.33 -1.40
N HIS A 17 -10.53 2.30 -1.13
CA HIS A 17 -11.17 3.25 -0.23
C HIS A 17 -10.60 3.14 1.19
N ALA A 18 -10.48 1.92 1.73
CA ALA A 18 -9.87 1.70 3.04
C ALA A 18 -8.40 2.17 3.10
N LEU A 19 -7.61 1.87 2.07
CA LEU A 19 -6.22 2.34 1.97
C LEU A 19 -6.12 3.87 1.96
N SER A 20 -7.07 4.56 1.30
CA SER A 20 -7.11 6.03 1.28
C SER A 20 -7.34 6.65 2.67
N LEU A 21 -7.89 5.87 3.61
CA LEU A 21 -8.09 6.27 5.01
C LEU A 21 -6.93 5.85 5.92
N GLY A 22 -5.83 5.34 5.36
CA GLY A 22 -4.64 4.94 6.12
C GLY A 22 -4.66 3.49 6.62
N MET A 23 -5.65 2.68 6.21
CA MET A 23 -5.57 1.24 6.43
C MET A 23 -4.45 0.61 5.60
N THR A 24 -3.94 -0.53 6.01
CA THR A 24 -2.80 -1.21 5.37
C THR A 24 -3.11 -2.61 4.86
N ALA A 25 -4.27 -3.15 5.22
CA ALA A 25 -4.73 -4.49 4.83
C ALA A 25 -6.25 -4.64 4.99
N ARG A 26 -6.80 -5.72 4.44
CA ARG A 26 -8.20 -6.15 4.61
C ARG A 26 -8.25 -7.64 4.97
N LEU A 27 -9.07 -7.99 5.96
CA LEU A 27 -9.34 -9.39 6.30
C LEU A 27 -10.18 -10.03 5.19
N CYS A 28 -9.76 -11.22 4.74
CA CYS A 28 -10.40 -11.96 3.66
C CYS A 28 -11.00 -13.27 4.19
N THR A 29 -12.18 -13.63 3.68
CA THR A 29 -12.88 -14.89 4.00
C THR A 29 -12.79 -15.92 2.87
N SER A 30 -12.12 -15.58 1.76
CA SER A 30 -11.90 -16.43 0.59
C SER A 30 -10.50 -16.18 0.01
N ASP A 31 -9.96 -17.17 -0.69
CA ASP A 31 -8.66 -17.05 -1.36
C ASP A 31 -8.73 -16.10 -2.57
N GLN A 32 -9.87 -16.03 -3.25
CA GLN A 32 -10.10 -15.12 -4.37
C GLN A 32 -10.00 -13.67 -3.90
N ALA A 33 -10.66 -13.32 -2.80
CA ALA A 33 -10.57 -11.98 -2.21
C ALA A 33 -9.13 -11.68 -1.76
N ALA A 34 -8.41 -12.65 -1.20
CA ALA A 34 -7.03 -12.47 -0.77
C ALA A 34 -6.10 -12.08 -1.93
N SER A 35 -6.25 -12.70 -3.10
CA SER A 35 -5.48 -12.36 -4.31
C SER A 35 -5.73 -10.91 -4.77
N VAL A 36 -7.01 -10.51 -4.82
CA VAL A 36 -7.42 -9.14 -5.22
C VAL A 36 -6.91 -8.10 -4.22
N VAL A 37 -7.06 -8.37 -2.93
CA VAL A 37 -6.60 -7.49 -1.85
C VAL A 37 -5.08 -7.34 -1.89
N ASN A 38 -4.32 -8.44 -1.99
CA ASN A 38 -2.85 -8.37 -2.05
C ASN A 38 -2.38 -7.56 -3.24
N THR A 39 -2.98 -7.76 -4.42
CA THR A 39 -2.67 -6.98 -5.63
C THR A 39 -3.01 -5.50 -5.45
N THR A 40 -4.12 -5.18 -4.79
CA THR A 40 -4.56 -3.80 -4.55
C THR A 40 -3.73 -3.09 -3.49
N CYS A 41 -3.26 -3.84 -2.48
CA CYS A 41 -2.41 -3.32 -1.42
C CYS A 41 -0.96 -3.15 -1.88
N ALA A 42 -0.45 -4.04 -2.74
CA ALA A 42 0.94 -3.99 -3.19
C ALA A 42 1.35 -2.58 -3.68
N PRO A 43 2.50 -2.05 -3.22
CA PRO A 43 2.99 -0.78 -3.74
C PRO A 43 3.32 -0.91 -5.22
N THR A 44 3.08 0.13 -6.01
CA THR A 44 3.43 0.11 -7.43
C THR A 44 4.93 0.34 -7.63
N PRO A 45 5.51 -0.07 -8.78
CA PRO A 45 6.92 0.24 -9.08
C PRO A 45 7.23 1.74 -9.01
N ALA A 46 6.27 2.60 -9.36
CA ALA A 46 6.42 4.05 -9.25
C ALA A 46 6.48 4.51 -7.78
N ASP A 47 5.66 3.94 -6.90
CA ASP A 47 5.71 4.22 -5.46
C ASP A 47 7.06 3.82 -4.86
N VAL A 48 7.57 2.64 -5.26
CA VAL A 48 8.88 2.13 -4.82
C VAL A 48 10.00 3.05 -5.30
N ALA A 49 10.01 3.43 -6.59
CA ALA A 49 11.01 4.34 -7.14
C ALA A 49 11.01 5.70 -6.43
N ALA A 50 9.83 6.26 -6.18
CA ALA A 50 9.68 7.53 -5.45
C ALA A 50 10.17 7.41 -4.00
N ALA A 51 9.85 6.30 -3.31
CA ALA A 51 10.32 6.03 -1.96
C ALA A 51 11.85 5.88 -1.89
N ARG A 52 12.46 5.14 -2.82
CA ARG A 52 13.92 5.00 -2.93
C ARG A 52 14.59 6.36 -3.13
N ALA A 53 14.07 7.18 -4.05
CA ALA A 53 14.60 8.52 -4.31
C ALA A 53 14.50 9.42 -3.07
N PHE A 54 13.37 9.39 -2.35
CA PHE A 54 13.16 10.21 -1.15
C PHE A 54 14.08 9.80 0.00
N VAL A 55 14.31 8.50 0.21
CA VAL A 55 15.22 8.00 1.24
C VAL A 55 16.68 8.32 0.91
N ALA A 56 17.07 8.24 -0.36
CA ALA A 56 18.43 8.51 -0.80
C ALA A 56 18.81 10.00 -0.69
N SER A 57 17.87 10.88 -0.99
CA SER A 57 18.08 12.34 -0.96
C SER A 57 16.87 13.06 -0.37
N PRO A 58 16.63 12.94 0.95
CA PRO A 58 15.54 13.64 1.60
C PRO A 58 15.78 15.16 1.47
N PRO A 59 14.76 15.95 1.13
CA PRO A 59 14.92 17.39 0.97
C PRO A 59 15.24 18.04 2.32
N GLU A 60 16.03 19.12 2.28
CA GLU A 60 16.21 19.99 3.44
C GLU A 60 14.88 20.66 3.79
N GLY A 61 14.53 20.67 5.07
CA GLY A 61 13.28 21.22 5.53
C GLY A 61 13.05 21.02 7.01
N TYR A 62 11.96 21.57 7.53
CA TYR A 62 11.58 21.41 8.93
C TYR A 62 11.42 19.93 9.30
N ALA A 63 12.17 19.47 10.29
CA ALA A 63 12.22 18.05 10.69
C ALA A 63 10.83 17.45 10.95
N GLY A 64 9.91 18.22 11.55
CA GLY A 64 8.54 17.75 11.82
C GLY A 64 7.71 17.50 10.56
N ALA A 65 8.05 18.10 9.41
CA ALA A 65 7.39 17.85 8.13
C ALA A 65 8.07 16.72 7.33
N ILE A 66 9.40 16.57 7.48
CA ILE A 66 10.19 15.57 6.75
C ILE A 66 10.09 14.19 7.39
N ALA A 67 10.15 14.09 8.72
CA ALA A 67 10.18 12.80 9.42
C ALA A 67 8.98 11.88 9.10
N PRO A 68 7.73 12.36 9.03
CA PRO A 68 6.60 11.51 8.66
C PRO A 68 6.70 10.98 7.22
N ARG A 69 7.16 11.83 6.28
CA ARG A 69 7.33 11.45 4.87
C ARG A 69 8.46 10.44 4.69
N LEU A 70 9.54 10.58 5.46
CA LEU A 70 10.63 9.62 5.48
C LEU A 70 10.19 8.27 6.07
N ALA A 71 9.38 8.28 7.12
CA ALA A 71 8.81 7.06 7.70
C ALA A 71 7.88 6.36 6.70
N GLN A 72 7.03 7.11 5.99
CA GLN A 72 6.18 6.59 4.93
C GLN A 72 6.99 5.95 3.80
N ALA A 73 8.04 6.64 3.30
CA ALA A 73 8.90 6.10 2.25
C ALA A 73 9.58 4.78 2.69
N LYS A 74 10.07 4.71 3.94
CA LYS A 74 10.64 3.47 4.50
C LYS A 74 9.61 2.34 4.61
N ASP A 75 8.36 2.65 4.99
CA ASP A 75 7.31 1.64 5.04
C ASP A 75 6.97 1.10 3.65
N THR A 76 6.94 1.95 2.61
CA THR A 76 6.78 1.49 1.22
C THR A 76 7.86 0.48 0.82
N LEU A 77 9.13 0.73 1.15
CA LEU A 77 10.24 -0.19 0.85
C LEU A 77 10.16 -1.50 1.65
N ARG A 78 9.74 -1.43 2.92
CA ARG A 78 9.49 -2.64 3.72
C ARG A 78 8.37 -3.49 3.11
N ARG A 79 7.34 -2.85 2.55
CA ARG A 79 6.22 -3.53 1.90
C ARG A 79 6.63 -4.13 0.56
N GLU A 80 7.42 -3.42 -0.23
CA GLU A 80 8.04 -3.96 -1.45
C GLU A 80 8.72 -5.31 -1.16
N GLU A 81 9.61 -5.37 -0.17
CA GLU A 81 10.28 -6.61 0.25
C GLU A 81 9.27 -7.70 0.63
N ALA A 82 8.24 -7.36 1.41
CA ALA A 82 7.22 -8.32 1.83
C ALA A 82 6.36 -8.88 0.68
N TYR A 83 6.16 -8.11 -0.38
CA TYR A 83 5.44 -8.53 -1.59
C TYR A 83 6.35 -9.18 -2.65
N GLY A 84 7.68 -9.15 -2.47
CA GLY A 84 8.64 -9.70 -3.44
C GLY A 84 8.65 -8.93 -4.76
N ILE A 85 8.47 -7.61 -4.70
CA ILE A 85 8.51 -6.72 -5.85
C ILE A 85 9.97 -6.28 -6.03
N GLU A 86 10.53 -6.38 -7.24
CA GLU A 86 11.89 -5.92 -7.57
C GLU A 86 11.88 -4.63 -8.38
#